data_AF-A0A3D6EKQ9-F1
#
_entry.id   AF-A0A3D6EKQ9-F1
#
_cell.length_a   1.000
_cell.length_b   1.000
_cell.length_c   1.000
_cell.angle_alpha   90.00
_cell.angle_beta   90.00
_cell.angle_gamma   90.00
#
_symmetry.space_group_name_H-M   'P 1'
#
loop_
_entity.id
_entity.type
_entity.pdbx_description
1 polymer ?
#
loop_
_entity_poly.entity_id
_entity_poly.type
_entity_poly.pdbx_seq_one_letter_code
_entity_poly.pdbx_strand_id
1 'polypeptide(L)'
;MTDVPDDSISTGTPDSLVAEFQARRERLDERLVSLESLIGELRQELQGDSQASLYRLAQAAQDMANGRVYQKVDIEAKGELGALVTSINQTLLNLQQLDASVKQQSTQVPELAAQLDAITSDTEEATQSVMNRLDTLMAACDDASRAIQGCQEGLGRQNDHQAALQKGVEGFLERAASGADQAALAQEVLEFLFAHQVATPAQPVDLGPTKALLQQVSDEAFEILNVLQFQDITRQKIEKVVILLKKFQNGLNRLLVIFNIHTGAAITESFGERRVATQDRIFDTSLEADSRKDSVDDIIAQFKKGGS
;
A
#
# COMPACT_ATOMS: atom_id res chain seq x y z
N MET A 1 77.81 65.56 1.77
CA MET A 1 78.43 66.59 0.93
C MET A 1 78.66 65.94 -0.44
N THR A 2 78.03 66.50 -1.49
CA THR A 2 78.38 66.43 -2.93
C THR A 2 78.79 65.09 -3.54
N ASP A 3 77.98 64.57 -4.47
CA ASP A 3 78.31 64.71 -5.91
C ASP A 3 77.09 64.40 -6.80
N VAL A 4 76.76 65.33 -7.69
CA VAL A 4 75.79 65.18 -8.78
C VAL A 4 76.63 65.15 -10.06
N PRO A 5 76.53 64.13 -10.93
CA PRO A 5 77.24 64.17 -12.19
C PRO A 5 76.53 65.09 -13.18
N ASP A 6 77.36 65.88 -13.83
CA ASP A 6 77.13 66.90 -14.84
C ASP A 6 76.58 66.28 -16.15
N ASP A 7 75.36 66.66 -16.55
CA ASP A 7 74.72 66.23 -17.79
C ASP A 7 75.03 67.26 -18.88
N SER A 8 76.10 66.99 -19.64
CA SER A 8 76.54 67.83 -20.75
C SER A 8 75.69 67.57 -22.00
N ILE A 9 74.89 68.57 -22.37
CA ILE A 9 74.09 68.57 -23.61
C ILE A 9 75.04 68.71 -24.80
N SER A 10 75.34 67.59 -25.47
CA SER A 10 76.09 67.56 -26.72
C SER A 10 75.17 67.89 -27.90
N THR A 11 75.43 69.02 -28.58
CA THR A 11 74.73 69.41 -29.82
C THR A 11 75.21 68.54 -30.99
N GLY A 12 74.52 67.42 -31.22
CA GLY A 12 74.75 66.53 -32.34
C GLY A 12 74.51 67.20 -33.70
N THR A 13 75.38 66.90 -34.66
CA THR A 13 75.23 67.30 -36.08
C THR A 13 73.92 66.74 -36.66
N PRO A 14 73.32 67.37 -37.68
CA PRO A 14 72.05 66.91 -38.27
C PRO A 14 72.08 65.44 -38.72
N ASP A 15 73.23 64.92 -39.15
CA ASP A 15 73.40 63.50 -39.50
C ASP A 15 73.34 62.55 -38.29
N SER A 16 73.76 63.00 -37.10
CA SER A 16 73.71 62.21 -35.86
C SER A 16 72.28 61.98 -35.39
N LEU A 17 71.41 63.00 -35.50
CA LEU A 17 70.00 62.91 -35.12
C LEU A 17 69.21 62.04 -36.10
N VAL A 18 69.55 62.09 -37.39
CA VAL A 18 68.95 61.23 -38.42
C VAL A 18 69.35 59.77 -38.19
N ALA A 19 70.62 59.49 -37.89
CA ALA A 19 71.09 58.15 -37.57
C ALA A 19 70.44 57.59 -36.29
N GLU A 20 70.31 58.40 -35.24
CA GLU A 20 69.64 57.99 -34.00
C GLU A 20 68.14 57.74 -34.21
N PHE A 21 67.47 58.58 -35.00
CA PHE A 21 66.07 58.39 -35.36
C PHE A 21 65.85 57.13 -36.21
N GLN A 22 66.75 56.86 -37.17
CA GLN A 22 66.72 55.63 -37.98
C GLN A 22 66.94 54.39 -37.10
N ALA A 23 67.92 54.41 -36.20
CA ALA A 23 68.17 53.32 -35.26
C ALA A 23 67.00 53.10 -34.29
N ARG A 24 66.32 54.16 -33.83
CA ARG A 24 65.09 54.06 -33.03
C ARG A 24 63.94 53.47 -33.81
N ARG A 25 63.77 53.87 -35.08
CA ARG A 25 62.75 53.32 -35.97
C ARG A 25 62.98 51.84 -36.23
N GLU A 26 64.21 51.45 -36.52
CA GLU A 26 64.60 50.05 -36.79
C GLU A 26 64.38 49.16 -35.56
N ARG A 27 64.75 49.62 -34.35
CA ARG A 27 64.40 48.91 -33.10
C ARG A 27 62.90 48.82 -32.86
N LEU A 28 62.13 49.83 -33.30
CA LEU A 28 60.68 49.82 -33.14
C LEU A 28 60.05 48.82 -34.11
N ASP A 29 60.54 48.76 -35.35
CA ASP A 29 60.13 47.77 -36.36
C ASP A 29 60.48 46.35 -35.89
N GLU A 30 61.67 46.11 -35.34
CA GLU A 30 62.06 44.82 -34.75
C GLU A 30 61.12 44.41 -33.60
N ARG A 31 60.74 45.35 -32.73
CA ARG A 31 59.79 45.09 -31.64
C ARG A 31 58.37 44.83 -32.15
N LEU A 32 57.93 45.51 -33.21
CA LEU A 32 56.64 45.25 -33.84
C LEU A 32 56.59 43.88 -34.48
N VAL A 33 57.65 43.47 -35.19
CA VAL A 33 57.76 42.12 -35.78
C VAL A 33 57.77 41.05 -34.68
N SER A 34 58.52 41.26 -33.59
CA SER A 34 58.51 40.34 -32.45
C SER A 34 57.13 40.24 -31.79
N LEU A 35 56.43 41.36 -31.65
CA LEU A 35 55.08 41.40 -31.08
C LEU A 35 54.05 40.74 -32.01
N GLU A 36 54.20 40.89 -33.32
CA GLU A 36 53.37 40.20 -34.32
C GLU A 36 53.58 38.67 -34.26
N SER A 37 54.83 38.21 -34.12
CA SER A 37 55.15 36.79 -33.91
C SER A 37 54.52 36.23 -32.63
N LEU A 38 54.67 36.94 -31.51
CA LEU A 38 54.09 36.54 -30.22
C LEU A 38 52.56 36.48 -30.28
N ILE A 39 51.91 37.43 -30.97
CA ILE A 39 50.47 37.41 -31.18
C ILE A 39 50.06 36.21 -32.06
N GLY A 40 50.85 35.90 -33.09
CA GLY A 40 50.63 34.73 -33.94
C GLY A 40 50.69 33.42 -33.17
N GLU A 41 51.72 33.25 -32.35
CA GLU A 41 51.92 32.08 -31.48
C GLU A 41 50.80 31.95 -30.44
N LEU A 42 50.49 33.04 -29.72
CA LEU A 42 49.38 33.06 -28.75
C LEU A 42 48.04 32.71 -29.40
N ARG A 43 47.78 33.21 -30.60
CA ARG A 43 46.55 32.90 -31.34
C ARG A 43 46.48 31.42 -31.72
N GLN A 44 47.61 30.84 -32.13
CA GLN A 44 47.68 29.43 -32.50
C GLN A 44 47.49 28.51 -31.28
N GLU A 45 48.08 28.87 -30.14
CA GLU A 45 47.91 28.15 -28.86
C GLU A 45 46.46 28.25 -28.35
N LEU A 46 45.87 29.46 -28.36
CA LEU A 46 44.45 29.67 -28.01
C LEU A 46 43.49 28.89 -28.92
N GLN A 47 43.77 28.83 -30.23
CA GLN A 47 42.95 28.06 -31.17
C GLN A 47 43.08 26.55 -30.94
N GLY A 48 44.29 26.06 -30.66
CA GLY A 48 44.55 24.66 -30.33
C GLY A 48 43.83 24.22 -29.06
N ASP A 49 43.97 24.99 -27.98
CA ASP A 49 43.32 24.71 -26.68
C ASP A 49 41.80 24.76 -26.77
N SER A 50 41.25 25.71 -27.54
CA SER A 50 39.81 25.81 -27.76
C SER A 50 39.26 24.61 -28.54
N GLN A 51 39.95 24.15 -29.58
CA GLN A 51 39.54 22.96 -30.34
C GLN A 51 39.62 21.68 -29.51
N ALA A 52 40.69 21.49 -28.72
CA ALA A 52 40.82 20.35 -27.83
C ALA A 52 39.71 20.33 -26.76
N SER A 53 39.36 21.51 -26.23
CA SER A 53 38.28 21.66 -25.26
C SER A 53 36.91 21.37 -25.87
N LEU A 54 36.62 21.86 -27.07
CA LEU A 54 35.39 21.55 -27.80
C LEU A 54 35.26 20.06 -28.10
N TYR A 55 36.36 19.40 -28.47
CA TYR A 55 36.36 17.95 -28.71
C TYR A 55 36.02 17.17 -27.44
N ARG A 56 36.64 17.50 -26.30
CA ARG A 56 36.33 16.88 -25.00
C ARG A 56 34.87 17.10 -24.59
N LEU A 57 34.33 18.28 -24.88
CA LEU A 57 32.96 18.64 -24.58
C LEU A 57 31.96 17.87 -25.46
N ALA A 58 32.26 17.73 -26.75
CA ALA A 58 31.49 16.89 -27.68
C ALA A 58 31.53 15.42 -27.27
N GLN A 59 32.70 14.92 -26.84
CA GLN A 59 32.84 13.57 -26.32
C GLN A 59 32.01 13.36 -25.05
N ALA A 60 32.02 14.32 -24.12
CA ALA A 60 31.18 14.25 -22.92
C ALA A 60 29.68 14.26 -23.24
N ALA A 61 29.24 15.07 -24.20
CA ALA A 61 27.85 15.06 -24.67
C ALA A 61 27.48 13.72 -25.34
N GLN A 62 28.40 13.12 -26.10
CA GLN A 62 28.22 11.79 -26.67
C GLN A 62 28.14 10.71 -25.59
N ASP A 63 28.99 10.78 -24.58
CA ASP A 63 28.99 9.89 -23.43
C ASP A 63 27.67 10.01 -22.62
N MET A 64 27.18 11.24 -22.41
CA MET A 64 25.85 11.49 -21.83
C MET A 64 24.73 10.85 -22.64
N ALA A 65 24.73 11.04 -23.96
CA ALA A 65 23.73 10.46 -24.86
C ALA A 65 23.76 8.91 -24.83
N ASN A 66 24.94 8.33 -24.61
CA ASN A 66 25.16 6.90 -24.46
C ASN A 66 24.94 6.39 -23.02
N GLY A 67 24.46 7.22 -22.09
CA GLY A 67 24.16 6.85 -20.70
C GLY A 67 25.38 6.78 -19.76
N ARG A 68 26.56 7.24 -20.20
CA ARG A 68 27.79 7.29 -19.40
C ARG A 68 27.91 8.63 -18.69
N VAL A 69 27.23 8.74 -17.55
CA VAL A 69 27.06 10.03 -16.85
C VAL A 69 27.97 10.24 -15.65
N TYR A 70 28.89 9.33 -15.33
CA TYR A 70 29.72 9.38 -14.11
C TYR A 70 31.07 10.08 -14.25
N GLN A 71 31.42 10.57 -15.44
CA GLN A 71 32.69 11.28 -15.67
C GLN A 71 32.45 12.79 -15.68
N LYS A 72 33.19 13.53 -14.84
CA LYS A 72 33.17 14.99 -14.85
C LYS A 72 34.01 15.54 -16.00
N VAL A 73 33.53 16.60 -16.63
CA VAL A 73 34.25 17.33 -17.66
C VAL A 73 35.11 18.38 -16.98
N ASP A 74 36.39 18.08 -16.80
CA ASP A 74 37.37 19.00 -16.25
C ASP A 74 38.08 19.76 -17.38
N ILE A 75 37.57 20.94 -17.70
CA ILE A 75 38.07 21.82 -18.75
C ILE A 75 38.19 23.23 -18.15
N GLU A 76 39.41 23.75 -18.04
CA GLU A 76 39.68 25.12 -17.62
C GLU A 76 39.39 26.11 -18.77
N ALA A 77 38.12 26.34 -19.05
CA ALA A 77 37.67 27.28 -20.07
C ALA A 77 37.10 28.57 -19.44
N LYS A 78 37.43 29.72 -20.04
CA LYS A 78 36.86 31.03 -19.67
C LYS A 78 35.83 31.48 -20.72
N GLY A 79 34.90 32.36 -20.33
CA GLY A 79 33.86 32.87 -21.22
C GLY A 79 32.76 31.85 -21.52
N GLU A 80 32.24 31.85 -22.75
CA GLU A 80 31.08 31.04 -23.17
C GLU A 80 31.35 29.53 -23.08
N LEU A 81 32.58 29.10 -23.36
CA LEU A 81 32.97 27.70 -23.25
C LEU A 81 32.96 27.22 -21.79
N GLY A 82 33.38 28.07 -20.84
CA GLY A 82 33.28 27.77 -19.41
C GLY A 82 31.83 27.69 -18.92
N ALA A 83 30.95 28.55 -19.44
CA ALA A 83 29.51 28.47 -19.17
C ALA A 83 28.90 27.16 -19.70
N LEU A 84 29.32 26.71 -20.89
CA LEU A 84 28.88 25.44 -21.47
C LEU A 84 29.38 24.23 -20.69
N VAL A 85 30.65 24.21 -20.28
CA VAL A 85 31.23 23.19 -19.39
C VAL A 85 30.44 23.10 -18.08
N THR A 86 30.10 24.24 -17.49
CA THR A 86 29.29 24.31 -16.26
C THR A 86 27.90 23.73 -16.49
N SER A 87 27.24 24.09 -17.59
CA SER A 87 25.91 23.57 -17.94
C SER A 87 25.89 22.05 -18.18
N ILE A 88 26.91 21.53 -18.86
CA ILE A 88 27.06 20.08 -19.09
C ILE A 88 27.33 19.34 -17.79
N ASN A 89 28.23 19.85 -16.94
CA ASN A 89 28.49 19.25 -15.63
C ASN A 89 27.23 19.27 -14.74
N GLN A 90 26.42 20.33 -14.79
CA GLN A 90 25.14 20.37 -14.08
C GLN A 90 24.15 19.33 -14.63
N THR A 91 24.10 19.14 -15.95
CA THR A 91 23.23 18.14 -16.58
C THR A 91 23.68 16.73 -16.24
N LEU A 92 24.99 16.46 -16.20
CA LEU A 92 25.56 15.19 -15.72
C LEU A 92 25.14 14.89 -14.29
N LEU A 93 25.24 15.87 -13.38
CA LEU A 93 24.79 15.71 -11.99
C LEU A 93 23.29 15.41 -11.91
N ASN A 94 22.47 16.11 -12.69
CA ASN A 94 21.02 15.88 -12.76
C ASN A 94 20.72 14.45 -13.26
N LEU A 95 21.39 13.99 -14.31
CA LEU A 95 21.23 12.63 -14.85
C LEU A 95 21.70 11.55 -13.87
N GLN A 96 22.78 11.77 -13.11
CA GLN A 96 23.22 10.84 -12.06
C GLN A 96 22.18 10.71 -10.94
N GLN A 97 21.60 11.83 -10.49
CA GLN A 97 20.54 11.83 -9.47
C GLN A 97 19.27 11.14 -10.00
N LEU A 98 18.99 11.27 -11.29
CA LEU A 98 17.90 10.58 -11.96
C LEU A 98 18.13 9.07 -12.02
N ASP A 99 19.29 8.61 -12.46
CA ASP A 99 19.58 7.17 -12.56
C ASP A 99 19.39 6.47 -11.21
N ALA A 100 19.85 7.10 -10.12
CA ALA A 100 19.61 6.63 -8.77
C ALA A 100 18.11 6.55 -8.42
N SER A 101 17.34 7.60 -8.76
CA SER A 101 15.89 7.65 -8.49
C SER A 101 15.10 6.64 -9.32
N VAL A 102 15.41 6.51 -10.62
CA VAL A 102 14.79 5.56 -11.55
C VAL A 102 15.08 4.12 -11.14
N LYS A 103 16.33 3.80 -10.79
CA LYS A 103 16.69 2.46 -10.31
C LYS A 103 15.89 2.09 -9.06
N GLN A 104 15.83 3.01 -8.08
CA GLN A 104 15.07 2.80 -6.85
C GLN A 104 13.56 2.62 -7.11
N GLN A 105 13.01 3.35 -8.06
CA GLN A 105 11.60 3.25 -8.44
C GLN A 105 11.28 1.99 -9.24
N SER A 106 12.16 1.63 -10.18
CA SER A 106 12.03 0.42 -11.00
C SER A 106 12.03 -0.85 -10.15
N THR A 107 12.68 -0.84 -8.98
CA THR A 107 12.62 -1.97 -8.03
C THR A 107 11.32 -2.01 -7.22
N GLN A 108 10.68 -0.85 -6.96
CA GLN A 108 9.48 -0.76 -6.12
C GLN A 108 8.18 -1.09 -6.87
N VAL A 109 8.12 -0.84 -8.19
CA VAL A 109 6.91 -1.11 -9.00
C VAL A 109 6.54 -2.61 -9.04
N PRO A 110 7.48 -3.55 -9.31
CA PRO A 110 7.19 -4.98 -9.24
C PRO A 110 6.79 -5.43 -7.84
N GLU A 111 7.42 -4.85 -6.81
CA GLU A 111 7.09 -5.15 -5.41
C GLU A 111 5.66 -4.72 -5.05
N LEU A 112 5.24 -3.53 -5.49
CA LEU A 112 3.87 -3.03 -5.34
C LEU A 112 2.85 -3.96 -6.02
N ALA A 113 3.14 -4.39 -7.26
CA ALA A 113 2.28 -5.30 -8.00
C ALA A 113 2.15 -6.65 -7.27
N ALA A 114 3.27 -7.24 -6.85
CA ALA A 114 3.28 -8.49 -6.11
C ALA A 114 2.53 -8.40 -4.77
N GLN A 115 2.62 -7.26 -4.06
CA GLN A 115 1.87 -7.03 -2.82
C GLN A 115 0.35 -6.96 -3.08
N LEU A 116 -0.09 -6.29 -4.15
CA LEU A 116 -1.50 -6.21 -4.54
C LEU A 116 -2.05 -7.57 -4.98
N ASP A 117 -1.27 -8.34 -5.73
CA ASP A 117 -1.65 -9.70 -6.14
C ASP A 117 -1.80 -10.62 -4.91
N ALA A 118 -0.86 -10.54 -3.95
CA ALA A 118 -0.96 -11.30 -2.70
C ALA A 118 -2.19 -10.92 -1.88
N ILE A 119 -2.50 -9.62 -1.77
CA ILE A 119 -3.73 -9.17 -1.09
C ILE A 119 -4.98 -9.74 -1.79
N THR A 120 -5.00 -9.72 -3.11
CA THR A 120 -6.13 -10.22 -3.90
C THR A 120 -6.30 -11.74 -3.69
N SER A 121 -5.21 -12.50 -3.74
CA SER A 121 -5.19 -13.94 -3.49
C SER A 121 -5.68 -14.28 -2.08
N ASP A 122 -5.16 -13.62 -1.04
CA ASP A 122 -5.59 -13.85 0.34
C ASP A 122 -7.08 -13.51 0.55
N THR A 123 -7.54 -12.45 -0.14
CA THR A 123 -8.95 -12.04 -0.10
C THR A 123 -9.84 -13.09 -0.76
N GLU A 124 -9.44 -13.62 -1.92
CA GLU A 124 -10.17 -14.68 -2.61
C GLU A 124 -10.25 -15.95 -1.74
N GLU A 125 -9.13 -16.39 -1.17
CA GLU A 125 -9.08 -17.55 -0.28
C GLU A 125 -9.99 -17.40 0.94
N ALA A 126 -9.93 -16.24 1.61
CA ALA A 126 -10.76 -15.98 2.77
C ALA A 126 -12.25 -15.90 2.40
N THR A 127 -12.60 -15.27 1.28
CA THR A 127 -14.00 -15.23 0.81
C THR A 127 -14.53 -16.61 0.45
N GLN A 128 -13.72 -17.46 -0.20
CA GLN A 128 -14.09 -18.84 -0.49
C GLN A 128 -14.27 -19.65 0.80
N SER A 129 -13.40 -19.45 1.80
CA SER A 129 -13.56 -20.09 3.11
C SER A 129 -14.85 -19.65 3.81
N VAL A 130 -15.20 -18.37 3.77
CA VAL A 130 -16.48 -17.88 4.33
C VAL A 130 -17.66 -18.52 3.60
N MET A 131 -17.60 -18.60 2.27
CA MET A 131 -18.68 -19.19 1.46
C MET A 131 -18.90 -20.67 1.81
N ASN A 132 -17.83 -21.47 1.84
CA ASN A 132 -17.92 -22.90 2.17
C ASN A 132 -18.46 -23.14 3.59
N ARG A 133 -18.09 -22.29 4.55
CA ARG A 133 -18.60 -22.36 5.93
C ARG A 133 -20.04 -21.93 6.03
N LEU A 134 -20.46 -20.90 5.30
CA LEU A 134 -21.86 -20.49 5.22
C LEU A 134 -22.73 -21.61 4.65
N ASP A 135 -22.27 -22.34 3.64
CA ASP A 135 -22.99 -23.49 3.09
C ASP A 135 -23.16 -24.60 4.15
N THR A 136 -22.09 -24.86 4.91
CA THR A 136 -22.11 -25.85 6.01
C THR A 136 -23.06 -25.41 7.14
N LEU A 137 -23.02 -24.13 7.51
CA LEU A 137 -23.90 -23.52 8.50
C LEU A 137 -25.36 -23.60 8.06
N MET A 138 -25.67 -23.29 6.80
CA MET A 138 -27.03 -23.37 6.26
C MET A 138 -27.58 -24.80 6.33
N ALA A 139 -26.78 -25.79 5.92
CA ALA A 139 -27.16 -27.20 6.02
C ALA A 139 -27.43 -27.62 7.47
N ALA A 140 -26.54 -27.25 8.40
CA ALA A 140 -26.71 -27.54 9.82
C ALA A 140 -27.94 -26.83 10.43
N CYS A 141 -28.24 -25.59 10.01
CA CYS A 141 -29.44 -24.85 10.40
C CYS A 141 -30.74 -25.53 9.92
N ASP A 142 -30.76 -26.02 8.69
CA ASP A 142 -31.92 -26.73 8.13
C ASP A 142 -32.16 -28.05 8.87
N ASP A 143 -31.09 -28.81 9.13
CA ASP A 143 -31.16 -30.07 9.89
C ASP A 143 -31.58 -29.82 11.34
N ALA A 144 -31.06 -28.78 11.98
CA ALA A 144 -31.48 -28.36 13.33
C ALA A 144 -32.96 -27.99 13.35
N SER A 145 -33.44 -27.25 12.35
CA SER A 145 -34.84 -26.84 12.25
C SER A 145 -35.77 -28.05 12.10
N ARG A 146 -35.41 -29.02 11.25
CA ARG A 146 -36.15 -30.28 11.11
C ARG A 146 -36.15 -31.09 12.39
N ALA A 147 -35.03 -31.17 13.09
CA ALA A 147 -34.92 -31.88 14.37
C ALA A 147 -35.79 -31.23 15.44
N ILE A 148 -35.77 -29.89 15.56
CA ILE A 148 -36.64 -29.14 16.48
C ILE A 148 -38.11 -29.38 16.16
N GLN A 149 -38.50 -29.34 14.88
CA GLN A 149 -39.89 -29.59 14.48
C GLN A 149 -40.33 -31.02 14.84
N GLY A 150 -39.46 -32.02 14.62
CA GLY A 150 -39.71 -33.40 15.05
C GLY A 150 -39.90 -33.53 16.57
N CYS A 151 -39.06 -32.85 17.36
CA CYS A 151 -39.21 -32.80 18.82
C CYS A 151 -40.53 -32.12 19.23
N GLN A 152 -40.91 -31.01 18.58
CA GLN A 152 -42.17 -30.29 18.85
C GLN A 152 -43.39 -31.17 18.57
N GLU A 153 -43.41 -31.89 17.45
CA GLU A 153 -44.48 -32.83 17.14
C GLU A 153 -44.53 -33.99 18.12
N GLY A 154 -43.38 -34.53 18.53
CA GLY A 154 -43.29 -35.57 19.54
C GLY A 154 -43.85 -35.12 20.91
N LEU A 155 -43.46 -33.92 21.36
CA LEU A 155 -43.99 -33.29 22.57
C LEU A 155 -45.50 -33.02 22.46
N GLY A 156 -45.97 -32.55 21.30
CA GLY A 156 -47.40 -32.33 21.04
C GLY A 156 -48.21 -33.61 21.19
N ARG A 157 -47.78 -34.70 20.55
CA ARG A 157 -48.44 -36.02 20.68
C ARG A 157 -48.45 -36.52 22.13
N GLN A 158 -47.35 -36.32 22.85
CA GLN A 158 -47.25 -36.73 24.26
C GLN A 158 -48.19 -35.91 25.15
N ASN A 159 -48.30 -34.61 24.90
CA ASN A 159 -49.20 -33.72 25.62
C ASN A 159 -50.69 -34.04 25.33
N ASP A 160 -51.05 -34.26 24.06
CA ASP A 160 -52.41 -34.67 23.66
C ASP A 160 -52.80 -36.00 24.32
N HIS A 161 -51.85 -36.94 24.39
CA HIS A 161 -52.06 -38.23 25.04
C HIS A 161 -52.27 -38.07 26.55
N GLN A 162 -51.46 -37.24 27.21
CA GLN A 162 -51.60 -36.93 28.63
C GLN A 162 -52.93 -36.23 28.93
N ALA A 163 -53.38 -35.30 28.07
CA ALA A 163 -54.67 -34.64 28.19
C ALA A 163 -55.84 -35.63 28.03
N ALA A 164 -55.76 -36.56 27.07
CA ALA A 164 -56.75 -37.61 26.89
C ALA A 164 -56.83 -38.55 28.09
N LEU A 165 -55.69 -38.90 28.70
CA LEU A 165 -55.63 -39.67 29.95
C LEU A 165 -56.32 -38.92 31.09
N GLN A 166 -55.96 -37.65 31.32
CA GLN A 166 -56.54 -36.82 32.37
C GLN A 166 -58.06 -36.73 32.22
N LYS A 167 -58.55 -36.44 31.02
CA LYS A 167 -59.98 -36.37 30.72
C LYS A 167 -60.69 -37.72 30.94
N GLY A 168 -60.05 -38.82 30.56
CA GLY A 168 -60.57 -40.17 30.82
C GLY A 168 -60.72 -40.43 32.33
N VAL A 169 -59.68 -40.16 33.09
CA VAL A 169 -59.66 -40.31 34.56
C VAL A 169 -60.71 -39.43 35.23
N GLU A 170 -60.82 -38.16 34.85
CA GLU A 170 -61.87 -37.25 35.34
C GLU A 170 -63.27 -37.83 35.09
N GLY A 171 -63.52 -38.31 33.87
CA GLY A 171 -64.79 -38.95 33.52
C GLY A 171 -65.10 -40.22 34.34
N PHE A 172 -64.09 -41.02 34.70
CA PHE A 172 -64.27 -42.15 35.61
C PHE A 172 -64.57 -41.69 37.05
N LEU A 173 -63.88 -40.66 37.54
CA LEU A 173 -64.09 -40.11 38.88
C LEU A 173 -65.48 -39.50 39.05
N GLU A 174 -65.98 -38.76 38.06
CA GLU A 174 -67.34 -38.19 38.07
C GLU A 174 -68.42 -39.28 38.16
N ARG A 175 -68.26 -40.38 37.39
CA ARG A 175 -69.20 -41.50 37.41
C ARG A 175 -69.12 -42.31 38.70
N ALA A 176 -67.95 -42.43 39.30
CA ALA A 176 -67.80 -43.01 40.63
C ALA A 176 -68.54 -42.18 41.68
N ALA A 177 -68.44 -40.84 41.60
CA ALA A 177 -69.12 -39.92 42.52
C ALA A 177 -70.65 -39.92 42.37
N SER A 178 -71.18 -40.23 41.17
CA SER A 178 -72.62 -40.32 40.92
C SER A 178 -73.25 -41.67 41.30
N GLY A 179 -72.46 -42.61 41.84
CA GLY A 179 -72.95 -43.88 42.37
C GLY A 179 -73.06 -45.01 41.34
N ALA A 180 -72.26 -44.98 40.27
CA ALA A 180 -72.17 -46.07 39.30
C ALA A 180 -71.65 -47.39 39.93
N ASP A 181 -71.97 -48.52 39.31
CA ASP A 181 -71.50 -49.84 39.76
C ASP A 181 -69.96 -49.93 39.74
N GLN A 182 -69.37 -50.19 40.91
CA GLN A 182 -67.92 -50.21 41.11
C GLN A 182 -67.24 -51.34 40.33
N ALA A 183 -67.91 -52.49 40.17
CA ALA A 183 -67.32 -53.63 39.46
C ALA A 183 -67.20 -53.36 37.96
N ALA A 184 -68.28 -52.84 37.35
CA ALA A 184 -68.27 -52.42 35.94
C ALA A 184 -67.28 -51.27 35.70
N LEU A 185 -67.24 -50.28 36.58
CA LEU A 185 -66.33 -49.14 36.45
C LEU A 185 -64.86 -49.56 36.53
N ALA A 186 -64.51 -50.47 37.44
CA ALA A 186 -63.15 -50.99 37.58
C ALA A 186 -62.69 -51.73 36.31
N GLN A 187 -63.59 -52.48 35.67
CA GLN A 187 -63.30 -53.19 34.43
C GLN A 187 -63.09 -52.22 33.25
N GLU A 188 -63.91 -51.17 33.13
CA GLU A 188 -63.71 -50.13 32.11
C GLU A 188 -62.41 -49.34 32.29
N VAL A 189 -62.04 -49.02 33.54
CA VAL A 189 -60.76 -48.35 33.85
C VAL A 189 -59.58 -49.24 33.45
N LEU A 190 -59.63 -50.54 33.77
CA LEU A 190 -58.61 -51.50 33.38
C LEU A 190 -58.49 -51.60 31.85
N GLU A 191 -59.60 -51.66 31.13
CA GLU A 191 -59.62 -51.71 29.66
C GLU A 191 -59.07 -50.41 29.06
N PHE A 192 -59.44 -49.25 29.61
CA PHE A 192 -58.91 -47.95 29.19
C PHE A 192 -57.41 -47.83 29.44
N LEU A 193 -56.92 -48.18 30.63
CA LEU A 193 -55.50 -48.15 30.96
C LEU A 193 -54.71 -49.12 30.08
N PHE A 194 -55.23 -50.32 29.83
CA PHE A 194 -54.59 -51.30 28.96
C PHE A 194 -54.51 -50.79 27.51
N ALA A 195 -55.60 -50.24 26.98
CA ALA A 195 -55.61 -49.61 25.66
C ALA A 195 -54.63 -48.44 25.57
N HIS A 196 -54.54 -47.62 26.61
CA HIS A 196 -53.62 -46.49 26.70
C HIS A 196 -52.15 -46.93 26.77
N GLN A 197 -51.85 -48.00 27.51
CA GLN A 197 -50.51 -48.55 27.66
C GLN A 197 -50.01 -49.27 26.39
N VAL A 198 -50.91 -49.94 25.66
CA VAL A 198 -50.60 -50.69 24.44
C VAL A 198 -50.51 -49.77 23.22
N ALA A 199 -51.30 -48.69 23.17
CA ALA A 199 -51.33 -47.78 22.02
C ALA A 199 -50.07 -46.89 21.90
N THR A 200 -49.28 -46.71 22.97
CA THR A 200 -48.21 -45.71 22.98
C THR A 200 -47.01 -46.14 23.82
N PRO A 201 -45.97 -46.75 23.24
CA PRO A 201 -44.68 -46.74 23.89
C PRO A 201 -44.23 -45.27 23.97
N ALA A 202 -44.04 -44.76 25.19
CA ALA A 202 -43.45 -43.44 25.40
C ALA A 202 -42.03 -43.45 24.85
N GLN A 203 -41.85 -43.09 23.58
CA GLN A 203 -40.52 -42.78 23.08
C GLN A 203 -40.10 -41.45 23.71
N PRO A 204 -39.05 -41.43 24.54
CA PRO A 204 -38.55 -40.19 25.09
C PRO A 204 -38.07 -39.31 23.94
N VAL A 205 -38.42 -38.03 24.00
CA VAL A 205 -37.92 -37.03 23.05
C VAL A 205 -36.42 -36.88 23.32
N ASP A 206 -35.59 -37.37 22.39
CA ASP A 206 -34.15 -37.24 22.47
C ASP A 206 -33.71 -35.87 21.92
N LEU A 207 -33.19 -35.03 22.80
CA LEU A 207 -32.69 -33.70 22.47
C LEU A 207 -31.20 -33.71 22.10
N GLY A 208 -30.51 -34.85 22.26
CA GLY A 208 -29.08 -34.98 21.97
C GLY A 208 -28.70 -34.57 20.55
N PRO A 209 -29.35 -35.12 19.50
CA PRO A 209 -29.06 -34.76 18.10
C PRO A 209 -29.29 -33.27 17.81
N THR A 210 -30.40 -32.72 18.32
CA THR A 210 -30.74 -31.30 18.14
C THR A 210 -29.71 -30.38 18.79
N LYS A 211 -29.23 -30.74 20.00
CA LYS A 211 -28.18 -29.98 20.69
C LYS A 211 -26.86 -30.02 19.91
N ALA A 212 -26.49 -31.17 19.35
CA ALA A 212 -25.28 -31.31 18.56
C ALA A 212 -25.32 -30.44 17.28
N LEU A 213 -26.45 -30.41 16.58
CA LEU A 213 -26.64 -29.57 15.39
C LEU A 213 -26.58 -28.07 15.73
N LEU A 214 -27.22 -27.64 16.82
CA LEU A 214 -27.13 -26.25 17.27
C LEU A 214 -25.71 -25.85 17.67
N GLN A 215 -24.95 -26.77 18.26
CA GLN A 215 -23.56 -26.54 18.59
C GLN A 215 -22.72 -26.39 17.31
N GLN A 216 -22.94 -27.25 16.31
CA GLN A 216 -22.28 -27.13 15.02
C GLN A 216 -22.59 -25.79 14.32
N VAL A 217 -23.84 -25.33 14.35
CA VAL A 217 -24.21 -24.00 13.82
C VAL A 217 -23.45 -22.88 14.52
N SER A 218 -23.36 -22.94 15.85
CA SER A 218 -22.60 -21.98 16.63
C SER A 218 -21.11 -22.00 16.28
N ASP A 219 -20.52 -23.20 16.18
CA ASP A 219 -19.11 -23.38 15.89
C ASP A 219 -18.76 -22.83 14.49
N GLU A 220 -19.57 -23.11 13.46
CA GLU A 220 -19.36 -22.53 12.12
C GLU A 220 -19.53 -21.01 12.09
N ALA A 221 -20.47 -20.46 12.87
CA ALA A 221 -20.63 -19.00 12.98
C ALA A 221 -19.39 -18.34 13.60
N PHE A 222 -18.80 -18.93 14.64
CA PHE A 222 -17.55 -18.46 15.23
C PHE A 222 -16.38 -18.55 14.25
N GLU A 223 -16.30 -19.64 13.51
CA GLU A 223 -15.24 -19.81 12.52
C GLU A 223 -15.36 -18.80 11.36
N ILE A 224 -16.58 -18.51 10.89
CA ILE A 224 -16.80 -17.42 9.91
C ILE A 224 -16.33 -16.09 10.47
N LEU A 225 -16.65 -15.78 11.73
CA LEU A 225 -16.19 -14.55 12.39
C LEU A 225 -14.66 -14.47 12.47
N ASN A 226 -14.00 -15.60 12.77
CA ASN A 226 -12.55 -15.69 12.80
C ASN A 226 -11.95 -15.45 11.41
N VAL A 227 -12.52 -16.06 10.35
CA VAL A 227 -12.04 -15.83 8.98
C VAL A 227 -12.20 -14.36 8.61
N LEU A 228 -13.33 -13.71 8.91
CA LEU A 228 -13.58 -12.29 8.60
C LEU A 228 -12.52 -11.32 9.16
N GLN A 229 -11.69 -11.73 10.12
CA GLN A 229 -10.52 -10.95 10.56
C GLN A 229 -9.52 -10.67 9.42
N PHE A 230 -9.57 -11.39 8.30
CA PHE A 230 -8.80 -11.09 7.09
C PHE A 230 -9.01 -9.65 6.61
N GLN A 231 -10.16 -9.03 6.90
CA GLN A 231 -10.45 -7.64 6.55
C GLN A 231 -9.48 -6.66 7.20
N ASP A 232 -9.12 -6.86 8.48
CA ASP A 232 -8.14 -6.00 9.15
C ASP A 232 -6.73 -6.23 8.59
N ILE A 233 -6.36 -7.48 8.32
CA ILE A 233 -5.09 -7.82 7.66
C ILE A 233 -5.01 -7.14 6.27
N THR A 234 -6.10 -7.21 5.51
CA THR A 234 -6.22 -6.60 4.18
C THR A 234 -6.06 -5.09 4.28
N ARG A 235 -6.72 -4.45 5.25
CA ARG A 235 -6.56 -3.02 5.53
C ARG A 235 -5.09 -2.67 5.79
N GLN A 236 -4.43 -3.37 6.70
CA GLN A 236 -3.02 -3.12 7.04
C GLN A 236 -2.09 -3.30 5.83
N LYS A 237 -2.33 -4.31 5.00
CA LYS A 237 -1.56 -4.54 3.77
C LYS A 237 -1.79 -3.43 2.75
N ILE A 238 -3.03 -2.99 2.54
CA ILE A 238 -3.37 -1.85 1.67
C ILE A 238 -2.71 -0.56 2.17
N GLU A 239 -2.71 -0.29 3.48
CA GLU A 239 -2.02 0.89 4.05
C GLU A 239 -0.53 0.89 3.70
N LYS A 240 0.14 -0.27 3.80
CA LYS A 240 1.55 -0.40 3.39
C LYS A 240 1.74 -0.13 1.90
N VAL A 241 0.88 -0.67 1.04
CA VAL A 241 0.90 -0.39 -0.41
C VAL A 241 0.71 1.10 -0.69
N VAL A 242 -0.21 1.77 0.01
CA VAL A 242 -0.44 3.22 -0.12
C VAL A 242 0.81 4.02 0.29
N ILE A 243 1.48 3.64 1.38
CA ILE A 243 2.75 4.27 1.78
C ILE A 243 3.82 4.09 0.69
N LEU A 244 3.92 2.90 0.11
CA LEU A 244 4.88 2.60 -0.94
C LEU A 244 4.56 3.38 -2.24
N LEU A 245 3.29 3.52 -2.60
CA LEU A 245 2.83 4.39 -3.69
C LEU A 245 3.18 5.86 -3.45
N LYS A 246 3.03 6.37 -2.22
CA LYS A 246 3.44 7.74 -1.87
C LYS A 246 4.95 7.95 -2.04
N LYS A 247 5.77 6.96 -1.65
CA LYS A 247 7.23 7.00 -1.87
C LYS A 247 7.55 7.01 -3.37
N PHE A 248 6.88 6.17 -4.14
CA PHE A 248 7.02 6.14 -5.60
C PHE A 248 6.64 7.48 -6.23
N GLN A 249 5.49 8.06 -5.86
CA GLN A 249 5.05 9.38 -6.32
C GLN A 249 6.08 10.48 -6.00
N ASN A 250 6.61 10.50 -4.78
CA ASN A 250 7.63 11.48 -4.39
C ASN A 250 8.90 11.34 -5.22
N GLY A 251 9.31 10.11 -5.54
CA GLY A 251 10.43 9.86 -6.46
C GLY A 251 10.16 10.41 -7.87
N LEU A 252 8.93 10.27 -8.39
CA LEU A 252 8.57 10.74 -9.74
C LEU A 252 8.52 12.27 -9.76
N ASN A 253 8.01 12.88 -8.70
CA ASN A 253 8.01 14.34 -8.54
C ASN A 253 9.44 14.88 -8.48
N ARG A 254 10.34 14.22 -7.74
CA ARG A 254 11.76 14.56 -7.73
C ARG A 254 12.37 14.48 -9.14
N LEU A 255 11.98 13.48 -9.92
CA LEU A 255 12.44 13.30 -11.29
C LEU A 255 11.94 14.43 -12.23
N LEU A 256 10.68 14.86 -12.08
CA LEU A 256 10.14 16.03 -12.80
C LEU A 256 10.87 17.32 -12.46
N VAL A 257 11.17 17.54 -11.17
CA VAL A 257 11.94 18.70 -10.71
C VAL A 257 13.37 18.69 -11.28
N ILE A 258 14.04 17.53 -11.31
CA ILE A 258 15.38 17.38 -11.90
C ILE A 258 15.40 17.77 -13.40
N PHE A 259 14.36 17.41 -14.16
CA PHE A 259 14.25 17.82 -15.56
C PHE A 259 13.78 19.25 -15.76
N ASN A 260 13.54 20.00 -14.68
CA ASN A 260 12.97 21.34 -14.73
C ASN A 260 11.67 21.42 -15.57
N ILE A 261 10.99 20.27 -15.72
CA ILE A 261 9.66 20.20 -16.31
C ILE A 261 8.73 20.75 -15.24
N HIS A 262 8.65 22.07 -15.17
CA HIS A 262 7.60 22.74 -14.43
C HIS A 262 6.29 22.31 -15.08
N THR A 263 5.68 21.26 -14.56
CA THR A 263 4.26 21.02 -14.76
C THR A 263 3.57 22.18 -14.07
N GLY A 264 3.36 23.28 -14.80
CA GLY A 264 2.69 24.46 -14.29
C GLY A 264 1.36 24.03 -13.67
N ALA A 265 1.24 24.24 -12.37
CA ALA A 265 0.05 24.29 -11.52
C ALA A 265 -1.06 23.22 -11.61
N ALA A 266 -1.13 22.36 -12.63
CA ALA A 266 -2.34 21.58 -12.93
C ALA A 266 -2.37 20.16 -12.34
N ILE A 267 -1.22 19.58 -11.96
CA ILE A 267 -1.18 18.19 -11.48
C ILE A 267 -1.38 18.11 -9.96
N THR A 268 -1.06 19.16 -9.22
CA THR A 268 -1.22 19.19 -7.76
C THR A 268 -2.68 19.36 -7.33
N GLU A 269 -3.49 20.10 -8.09
CA GLU A 269 -4.91 20.31 -7.77
C GLU A 269 -5.81 19.12 -8.17
N SER A 270 -5.60 18.52 -9.36
CA SER A 270 -6.47 17.45 -9.87
C SER A 270 -6.45 16.16 -9.02
N PHE A 271 -5.33 15.85 -8.37
CA PHE A 271 -5.21 14.66 -7.51
C PHE A 271 -5.38 14.96 -6.03
N GLY A 272 -5.27 16.23 -5.60
CA GLY A 272 -5.54 16.63 -4.21
C GLY A 272 -7.02 16.58 -3.86
N GLU A 273 -7.87 17.05 -4.77
CA GLU A 273 -9.32 17.16 -4.53
C GLU A 273 -10.03 15.78 -4.51
N ARG A 274 -9.52 14.80 -5.28
CA ARG A 274 -10.04 13.42 -5.28
C ARG A 274 -9.60 12.60 -4.06
N ARG A 275 -8.56 13.02 -3.35
CA ARG A 275 -8.01 12.32 -2.17
C ARG A 275 -8.89 12.47 -0.93
N VAL A 276 -9.52 13.63 -0.72
CA VAL A 276 -10.27 13.91 0.51
C VAL A 276 -11.66 13.27 0.49
N ALA A 277 -12.36 13.28 -0.66
CA ALA A 277 -13.73 12.78 -0.72
C ALA A 277 -13.88 11.25 -0.60
N THR A 278 -12.86 10.49 -1.02
CA THR A 278 -12.94 9.02 -1.09
C THR A 278 -12.20 8.31 0.04
N GLN A 279 -11.13 8.91 0.58
CA GLN A 279 -10.30 8.27 1.60
C GLN A 279 -10.92 8.43 2.99
N ASP A 280 -11.39 9.62 3.36
CA ASP A 280 -12.04 9.84 4.66
C ASP A 280 -13.35 9.03 4.79
N ARG A 281 -14.10 8.86 3.69
CA ARG A 281 -15.35 8.08 3.71
C ARG A 281 -15.18 6.56 3.83
N ILE A 282 -14.07 5.99 3.39
CA ILE A 282 -13.83 4.55 3.47
C ILE A 282 -13.35 4.15 4.88
N PHE A 283 -12.67 5.05 5.60
CA PHE A 283 -12.06 4.74 6.91
C PHE A 283 -12.85 5.26 8.12
N ASP A 284 -13.60 6.36 8.02
CA ASP A 284 -14.40 6.88 9.15
C ASP A 284 -15.58 5.98 9.52
N THR A 285 -16.13 5.20 8.57
CA THR A 285 -17.24 4.28 8.89
C THR A 285 -16.79 3.08 9.72
N SER A 286 -15.49 2.74 9.72
CA SER A 286 -14.94 1.60 10.48
C SER A 286 -14.23 1.99 11.78
N LEU A 287 -13.80 3.24 11.95
CA LEU A 287 -13.09 3.72 13.15
C LEU A 287 -13.97 3.75 14.41
N GLU A 288 -15.28 3.95 14.28
CA GLU A 288 -16.18 3.91 15.45
C GLU A 288 -16.39 2.49 16.01
N ALA A 289 -16.13 1.44 15.24
CA ALA A 289 -16.30 0.05 15.66
C ALA A 289 -15.11 -0.53 16.45
N ASP A 290 -13.91 0.05 16.33
CA ASP A 290 -12.66 -0.47 16.94
C ASP A 290 -12.54 -0.13 18.46
N SER A 291 -13.49 0.65 19.00
CA SER A 291 -13.50 1.02 20.43
C SER A 291 -14.20 0.02 21.35
N ARG A 292 -14.80 -1.05 20.80
CA ARG A 292 -15.39 -2.16 21.56
C ARG A 292 -14.72 -3.49 21.23
N LYS A 293 -13.41 -3.57 21.46
CA LYS A 293 -12.71 -4.85 21.57
C LYS A 293 -13.02 -5.47 22.93
N ASP A 294 -14.22 -6.04 23.07
CA ASP A 294 -14.37 -7.18 23.96
C ASP A 294 -13.66 -8.34 23.26
N SER A 295 -12.65 -8.91 23.90
CA SER A 295 -11.89 -10.02 23.31
C SER A 295 -12.85 -11.17 23.01
N VAL A 296 -12.64 -11.88 21.90
CA VAL A 296 -13.35 -13.14 21.60
C VAL A 296 -13.23 -14.10 22.80
N ASP A 297 -12.11 -14.05 23.51
CA ASP A 297 -11.90 -14.81 24.74
C ASP A 297 -12.84 -14.41 25.89
N ASP A 298 -13.23 -13.13 25.98
CA ASP A 298 -14.16 -12.64 27.02
C ASP A 298 -15.60 -13.09 26.73
N ILE A 299 -15.99 -13.12 25.45
CA ILE A 299 -17.30 -13.63 25.01
C ILE A 299 -17.38 -15.15 25.18
N ILE A 300 -16.31 -15.89 24.83
CA ILE A 300 -16.20 -17.34 25.07
C ILE A 300 -16.22 -17.65 26.57
N ALA A 301 -15.55 -16.83 27.39
CA ALA A 301 -15.55 -16.96 28.84
C ALA A 301 -16.95 -16.71 29.45
N GLN A 302 -17.69 -15.72 28.96
CA GLN A 302 -19.07 -15.46 29.40
C GLN A 302 -20.02 -16.61 29.02
N PHE A 303 -19.90 -17.16 27.81
CA PHE A 303 -20.73 -18.29 27.37
C PHE A 303 -20.46 -19.57 28.17
N LYS A 304 -19.19 -19.87 28.50
CA LYS A 304 -18.84 -21.01 29.37
C LYS A 304 -19.36 -20.85 30.80
N LYS A 305 -19.57 -19.62 31.27
CA LYS A 305 -20.05 -19.33 32.63
C LYS A 305 -21.58 -19.41 32.77
N GLY A 306 -22.33 -19.26 31.67
CA GLY A 306 -23.80 -19.34 31.64
C GLY A 306 -24.36 -20.75 31.40
N GLY A 307 -23.50 -21.76 31.19
CA GLY A 307 -23.88 -23.14 30.89
C GLY A 307 -23.83 -24.11 32.09
N SER A 308 -23.73 -23.61 33.32
CA SER A 308 -23.81 -24.42 34.56
C SER A 308 -25.10 -24.18 35.33
#